data_AF-A0A359DYQ3-F1
#
_entry.id   AF-A0A359DYQ3-F1
#
_cell.length_a   1.000
_cell.length_b   1.000
_cell.length_c   1.000
_cell.angle_alpha   90.00
_cell.angle_beta   90.00
_cell.angle_gamma   90.00
#
_symmetry.space_group_name_H-M   'P 1'
#
loop_
_entity.id
_entity.type
_entity.pdbx_description
1 polymer ?
#
loop_
_entity_poly.entity_id
_entity_poly.type
_entity_poly.pdbx_seq_one_letter_code
_entity_poly.pdbx_strand_id
1 'polypeptide(L)' 'MRSKDKLAVGKALIYFSIVSVILAFIGALGTDLWLASTQWMLVGLTAAIWGVFVLIEAEFRMKK' A
#
# COMPACT_ATOMS: atom_id res chain seq x y z
N MET A 1 16.64 8.27 5.92
CA MET A 1 16.66 7.21 4.88
C MET A 1 17.38 7.71 3.66
N ARG A 2 18.23 6.89 3.04
CA ARG A 2 18.81 7.18 1.72
C ARG A 2 17.70 7.09 0.67
N SER A 3 17.90 7.75 -0.48
CA SER A 3 16.92 7.76 -1.57
C SER A 3 16.57 6.34 -2.06
N LYS A 4 17.55 5.44 -2.07
CA LYS A 4 17.35 4.01 -2.40
C LYS A 4 16.43 3.30 -1.40
N ASP A 5 16.55 3.60 -0.11
CA ASP A 5 15.70 3.00 0.93
C ASP A 5 14.26 3.48 0.79
N LYS A 6 14.07 4.79 0.51
CA LYS A 6 12.73 5.34 0.23
C LYS A 6 12.08 4.69 -0.99
N LEU A 7 12.83 4.47 -2.07
CA LEU A 7 12.32 3.78 -3.26
C LEU A 7 11.86 2.36 -2.92
N ALA A 8 12.65 1.62 -2.12
CA ALA A 8 12.31 0.27 -1.72
C ALA A 8 11.06 0.23 -0.83
N VAL A 9 10.98 1.12 0.18
CA VAL A 9 9.81 1.26 1.06
C VAL A 9 8.56 1.64 0.27
N GLY A 10 8.67 2.61 -0.64
CA GLY A 10 7.55 3.03 -1.48
C GLY A 10 7.01 1.88 -2.33
N LYS A 11 7.88 1.11 -2.98
CA LYS A 11 7.47 -0.09 -3.74
C LYS A 11 6.84 -1.17 -2.86
N ALA A 12 7.42 -1.42 -1.68
CA ALA A 12 6.87 -2.39 -0.73
C ALA A 12 5.46 -2.00 -0.28
N LEU A 13 5.21 -0.72 0.00
CA LEU A 13 3.88 -0.20 0.35
C LEU A 13 2.86 -0.38 -0.78
N ILE A 14 3.26 -0.18 -2.04
CA ILE A 14 2.41 -0.45 -3.20
C ILE A 14 2.11 -1.95 -3.35
N TYR A 15 3.10 -2.83 -3.20
CA TYR A 15 2.83 -4.27 -3.26
C TYR A 15 1.93 -4.73 -2.11
N PHE A 16 2.13 -4.17 -0.91
CA PHE A 16 1.28 -4.47 0.23
C PHE A 16 -0.15 -3.97 0.04
N SER A 17 -0.36 -2.82 -0.62
CA SER A 17 -1.71 -2.35 -0.93
C SER A 17 -2.42 -3.29 -1.90
N ILE A 18 -1.73 -3.83 -2.91
CA ILE A 18 -2.26 -4.82 -3.84
C ILE A 18 -2.69 -6.09 -3.09
N VAL A 19 -1.82 -6.61 -2.20
CA VAL A 19 -2.15 -7.78 -1.36
C VAL A 19 -3.38 -7.49 -0.49
N SER A 20 -3.47 -6.29 0.07
CA SER A 20 -4.62 -5.89 0.90
C SER A 20 -5.91 -5.86 0.07
N VAL A 21 -5.89 -5.40 -1.18
CA VAL A 21 -7.07 -5.46 -2.07
C VAL A 21 -7.47 -6.91 -2.36
N ILE A 22 -6.51 -7.82 -2.56
CA ILE A 22 -6.81 -9.26 -2.73
C ILE A 22 -7.46 -9.84 -1.47
N LEU A 23 -6.93 -9.51 -0.30
CA LEU A 23 -7.51 -9.95 0.98
C LEU A 23 -8.89 -9.35 1.22
N ALA A 24 -9.13 -8.11 0.79
CA ALA A 24 -10.45 -7.50 0.83
C ALA A 24 -11.45 -8.25 -0.04
N PHE A 25 -11.03 -8.66 -1.25
CA PHE A 25 -11.85 -9.47 -2.15
C PHE A 25 -12.15 -10.86 -1.58
N ILE A 26 -11.15 -11.54 -1.01
CA ILE A 26 -11.35 -12.82 -0.31
C ILE A 26 -12.32 -12.65 0.87
N GLY A 27 -12.13 -11.60 1.67
CA GLY A 27 -13.03 -11.25 2.78
C GLY A 27 -14.47 -11.02 2.30
N ALA A 28 -14.64 -10.39 1.13
CA ALA A 28 -15.95 -10.17 0.52
C ALA A 28 -16.61 -11.44 -0.03
N LEU A 29 -15.89 -12.55 -0.20
CA LEU A 29 -16.46 -13.85 -0.59
C LEU A 29 -16.65 -14.80 0.60
N GLY A 30 -16.12 -14.45 1.77
CA GLY A 30 -16.17 -15.25 2.98
C GLY A 30 -17.42 -15.03 3.83
N THR A 31 -17.48 -15.72 4.96
CA THR A 31 -18.56 -15.63 5.94
C THR A 31 -18.61 -14.30 6.69
N ASP A 32 -17.48 -13.59 6.77
CA ASP A 32 -17.36 -12.29 7.45
C ASP A 32 -17.16 -11.15 6.43
N LEU A 33 -18.21 -10.97 5.62
CA LEU A 33 -18.23 -10.14 4.41
C LEU A 33 -17.90 -8.67 4.69
N TRP A 34 -18.33 -8.16 5.83
CA TRP A 34 -18.27 -6.73 6.14
C TRP A 34 -17.00 -6.35 6.90
N LEU A 35 -16.64 -7.10 7.94
CA LEU A 35 -15.56 -6.70 8.83
C LEU A 35 -14.21 -6.91 8.17
N ALA A 36 -13.95 -8.09 7.60
CA ALA A 36 -12.68 -8.39 6.98
C ALA A 36 -12.44 -7.57 5.69
N SER A 37 -13.44 -7.43 4.82
CA SER A 37 -13.27 -6.76 3.52
C SER A 37 -12.98 -5.26 3.68
N THR A 38 -13.72 -4.57 4.53
CA THR A 38 -13.58 -3.13 4.75
C THR A 38 -12.29 -2.79 5.48
N GLN A 39 -11.84 -3.65 6.42
CA GLN A 39 -10.55 -3.51 7.10
C GLN A 39 -9.39 -3.61 6.11
N TRP A 40 -9.35 -4.65 5.28
CA TRP A 40 -8.30 -4.80 4.27
C TRP A 40 -8.33 -3.69 3.23
N MET A 41 -9.52 -3.18 2.88
CA MET A 41 -9.66 -2.03 1.97
C MET A 41 -9.06 -0.75 2.57
N LEU A 42 -9.32 -0.47 3.86
CA LEU A 42 -8.77 0.70 4.56
C LEU A 42 -7.24 0.63 4.69
N VAL A 43 -6.71 -0.55 5.02
CA VAL A 43 -5.26 -0.80 5.10
C VAL A 43 -4.63 -0.62 3.71
N GLY A 44 -5.24 -1.20 2.68
CA GLY A 44 -4.77 -1.08 1.31
C GLY A 44 -4.75 0.37 0.81
N LEU A 45 -5.82 1.12 1.04
CA LEU A 45 -5.89 2.54 0.69
C LEU A 45 -4.79 3.36 1.39
N THR A 46 -4.62 3.15 2.69
CA THR A 46 -3.59 3.83 3.48
C THR A 46 -2.19 3.52 2.96
N ALA A 47 -1.89 2.23 2.72
CA ALA A 47 -0.60 1.80 2.18
C ALA A 47 -0.35 2.37 0.78
N ALA A 48 -1.36 2.42 -0.08
CA ALA A 48 -1.24 2.99 -1.43
C ALA A 48 -0.90 4.49 -1.38
N ILE A 49 -1.62 5.27 -0.58
CA ILE A 49 -1.38 6.72 -0.43
C ILE A 49 0.05 6.97 0.07
N TRP A 50 0.46 6.27 1.13
CA TRP A 50 1.83 6.41 1.66
C TRP A 50 2.90 5.91 0.69
N GLY A 51 2.66 4.82 -0.02
CA GLY A 51 3.57 4.29 -1.04
C GLY A 51 3.83 5.29 -2.15
N VAL A 52 2.77 5.90 -2.69
CA VAL A 52 2.89 6.96 -3.71
C VAL A 52 3.62 8.17 -3.17
N PHE A 53 3.27 8.64 -1.98
CA PHE A 53 3.94 9.79 -1.35
C PHE A 53 5.45 9.57 -1.18
N VAL A 54 5.85 8.41 -0.67
CA VAL A 54 7.26 8.07 -0.46
C VAL A 54 8.01 7.92 -1.79
N LEU A 55 7.38 7.36 -2.82
CA LEU A 55 7.96 7.28 -4.17
C LEU A 55 8.21 8.67 -4.76
N ILE A 56 7.24 9.58 -4.63
CA ILE A 56 7.36 10.96 -5.09
C ILE A 56 8.54 11.65 -4.37
N GLU A 57 8.63 11.52 -3.04
CA GLU A 57 9.76 12.07 -2.28
C GLU A 57 11.12 11.48 -2.69
N ALA A 58 11.17 10.19 -3.02
CA ALA A 58 12.39 9.52 -3.46
C ALA A 58 12.88 10.09 -4.80
N GLU A 59 11.97 10.24 -5.77
CA GLU A 59 12.25 10.79 -7.09
C GLU A 59 12.73 12.25 -7.02
N PHE A 60 12.05 13.11 -6.26
CA PHE A 60 12.48 14.50 -6.09
C PHE A 60 13.88 14.64 -5.48
N ARG A 61 14.25 13.73 -4.57
CA ARG A 61 15.59 13.71 -3.96
C ARG A 61 16.67 13.11 -4.86
N MET A 62 16.32 12.31 -5.87
CA MET A 62 17.30 11.81 -6.84
C MET A 62 17.62 12.82 -7.94
N LYS A 63 16.69 13.76 -8.21
CA LYS A 63 16.87 14.81 -9.22
C LYS A 63 17.62 16.06 -8.72
N LYS A 64 17.88 16.17 -7.42
CA LYS A 64 18.55 17.30 -6.77
C LYS A 64 19.96 16.92 -6.35
#